data_AF-A0A8C1SB72-F1
#
_entry.id   AF-A0A8C1SB72-F1
#
_cell.length_a   1.000
_cell.length_b   1.000
_cell.length_c   1.000
_cell.angle_alpha   90.00
_cell.angle_beta   90.00
_cell.angle_gamma   90.00
#
_symmetry.space_group_name_H-M   'P 1'
#
loop_
_entity.id
_entity.type
_entity.pdbx_description
1 polymer ?
#
loop_
_entity_poly.entity_id
_entity_poly.type
_entity_poly.pdbx_seq_one_letter_code
_entity_poly.pdbx_strand_id
1 'polypeptide(L)'
;MGFGRDLRNSHEGLVKLQDWELKLLETVKRFMTLRVKSDKEYASLLLNISQQVDKHDNNSQIHYVSTVSKSWTHMVQQTEQLSKIMKCHAEELNSGPLHRLTMMIKDKQQVKKSYQSLHQQIESEMHKVTKNDLEKLKCTYRQLTKDAVLARDKYKEAVVKGKETEKARERYDKATTKLHNLHNQYVLAVKSAQLHQEHYHETALPLLLDSLQKMQEEMINALKGILEEYSEITSLLTDEIVKVHKEIHTSIDQIDPLSEYDSFIDVYKSPEAKEPIVEFDAALLEETENLQANEILWNNLTADSLQAM
;
A
#
# COMPACT_ATOMS: atom_id res chain seq x y z
N MET A 1 -13.68 -29.17 -2.86
CA MET A 1 -14.48 -28.01 -3.30
C MET A 1 -13.58 -27.18 -4.20
N GLY A 2 -14.11 -26.61 -5.27
CA GLY A 2 -13.33 -25.83 -6.23
C GLY A 2 -14.19 -25.25 -7.35
N PHE A 3 -13.73 -24.16 -7.97
CA PHE A 3 -14.53 -23.41 -8.93
C PHE A 3 -14.99 -24.29 -10.11
N GLY A 4 -14.11 -25.13 -10.66
CA GLY A 4 -14.42 -26.01 -11.79
C GLY A 4 -15.42 -27.12 -11.48
N ARG A 5 -15.59 -27.48 -10.21
CA ARG A 5 -16.62 -28.44 -9.78
C ARG A 5 -17.91 -27.76 -9.38
N ASP A 6 -17.82 -26.70 -8.58
CA ASP A 6 -18.95 -26.21 -7.79
C ASP A 6 -19.59 -24.92 -8.38
N LEU A 7 -18.90 -24.22 -9.29
CA LEU A 7 -19.30 -22.90 -9.81
C LEU A 7 -19.54 -22.84 -11.32
N ARG A 8 -19.78 -23.99 -11.96
CA ARG A 8 -19.98 -24.12 -13.43
C ARG A 8 -21.08 -23.20 -13.99
N ASN A 9 -22.11 -22.90 -13.20
CA ASN A 9 -23.23 -22.06 -13.61
C ASN A 9 -23.22 -20.67 -12.94
N SER A 10 -22.08 -20.28 -12.36
CA SER A 10 -21.97 -19.09 -11.50
C SER A 10 -21.06 -18.01 -12.09
N HIS A 11 -21.03 -17.90 -13.42
CA HIS A 11 -20.24 -16.89 -14.14
C HIS A 11 -20.43 -15.47 -13.58
N GLU A 12 -21.67 -15.03 -13.41
CA GLU A 12 -21.98 -13.69 -12.89
C GLU A 12 -21.45 -13.49 -11.47
N GLY A 13 -21.54 -14.53 -10.62
CA GLY A 13 -20.99 -14.52 -9.27
C GLY A 13 -19.47 -14.35 -9.27
N LEU A 14 -18.76 -15.05 -10.16
CA LEU A 14 -17.31 -14.95 -10.31
C LEU A 14 -16.86 -13.59 -10.86
N VAL A 15 -17.64 -12.97 -11.74
CA VAL A 15 -17.37 -11.60 -12.21
C VAL A 15 -17.56 -10.60 -11.08
N LYS A 16 -18.67 -10.72 -10.32
CA LYS A 16 -18.95 -9.87 -9.14
C LYS A 16 -17.90 -10.00 -8.06
N LEU A 17 -17.40 -11.22 -7.80
CA LEU A 17 -16.29 -11.46 -6.88
C LEU A 17 -15.05 -10.68 -7.31
N GLN A 18 -14.63 -10.83 -8.57
CA GLN A 18 -13.44 -10.13 -9.07
C GLN A 18 -13.59 -8.59 -9.03
N ASP A 19 -14.81 -8.07 -9.28
CA ASP A 19 -15.11 -6.65 -9.14
C ASP A 19 -14.99 -6.16 -7.68
N TRP A 20 -15.49 -6.96 -6.74
CA TRP A 20 -15.37 -6.64 -5.32
C TRP A 20 -13.92 -6.67 -4.86
N GLU A 21 -13.16 -7.70 -5.23
CA GLU A 21 -11.75 -7.82 -4.86
C GLU A 21 -10.91 -6.67 -5.46
N LEU A 22 -11.18 -6.25 -6.70
CA LEU A 22 -10.53 -5.07 -7.29
C LEU A 22 -10.80 -3.79 -6.48
N LYS A 23 -12.06 -3.57 -6.06
CA LYS A 23 -12.41 -2.43 -5.20
C LYS A 23 -11.72 -2.49 -3.84
N LEU A 24 -11.57 -3.69 -3.28
CA LEU A 24 -10.83 -3.90 -2.04
C LEU A 24 -9.35 -3.53 -2.23
N LEU A 25 -8.69 -4.02 -3.28
CA LEU A 25 -7.28 -3.69 -3.54
C LEU A 25 -7.05 -2.19 -3.75
N GLU A 26 -7.95 -1.49 -4.45
CA GLU A 26 -7.88 -0.03 -4.58
C GLU A 26 -8.06 0.69 -3.23
N THR A 27 -8.88 0.13 -2.34
CA THR A 27 -9.04 0.64 -0.97
C THR A 27 -7.75 0.48 -0.18
N VAL A 28 -7.12 -0.71 -0.23
CA VAL A 28 -5.83 -0.98 0.42
C VAL A 28 -4.75 -0.05 -0.13
N LYS A 29 -4.70 0.14 -1.46
CA LYS A 29 -3.76 1.06 -2.10
C LYS A 29 -3.94 2.49 -1.63
N ARG A 30 -5.19 2.98 -1.56
CA ARG A 30 -5.49 4.32 -1.03
C ARG A 30 -5.03 4.46 0.42
N PHE A 31 -5.27 3.45 1.25
CA PHE A 31 -4.83 3.43 2.64
C PHE A 31 -3.29 3.51 2.74
N MET A 32 -2.56 2.67 1.99
CA MET A 32 -1.09 2.70 1.97
C MET A 32 -0.54 4.04 1.45
N THR A 33 -1.14 4.62 0.40
CA THR A 33 -0.76 5.94 -0.11
C THR A 33 -0.93 7.03 0.95
N LEU A 34 -2.03 6.99 1.72
CA LEU A 34 -2.23 7.91 2.84
C LEU A 34 -1.18 7.70 3.91
N ARG A 35 -0.83 6.45 4.24
CA ARG A 35 0.24 6.15 5.21
C ARG A 35 1.59 6.72 4.78
N VAL A 36 2.00 6.51 3.52
CA VAL A 36 3.21 7.11 2.94
C VAL A 36 3.20 8.63 3.09
N LYS A 37 2.07 9.28 2.80
CA LYS A 37 1.94 10.73 2.92
C LYS A 37 2.09 11.18 4.38
N SER A 38 1.40 10.52 5.31
CA SER A 38 1.47 10.83 6.74
C SER A 38 2.88 10.67 7.30
N ASP A 39 3.58 9.59 6.96
CA ASP A 39 4.94 9.35 7.46
C ASP A 39 5.93 10.38 6.89
N LYS A 40 5.77 10.81 5.62
CA LYS A 40 6.57 11.91 5.03
C LYS A 40 6.30 13.27 5.68
N GLU A 41 5.04 13.57 5.96
CA GLU A 41 4.64 14.81 6.64
C GLU A 41 5.21 14.82 8.07
N TYR A 42 5.10 13.71 8.80
CA TYR A 42 5.66 13.57 10.14
C TYR A 42 7.18 13.76 10.16
N ALA A 43 7.90 13.08 9.25
CA ALA A 43 9.33 13.26 9.08
C ALA A 43 9.71 14.73 8.85
N SER A 44 8.97 15.41 7.97
CA SER A 44 9.21 16.82 7.65
C SER A 44 8.96 17.75 8.86
N LEU A 45 7.92 17.47 9.66
CA LEU A 45 7.65 18.22 10.89
C LEU A 45 8.75 18.03 11.93
N LEU A 46 9.23 16.80 12.14
CA LEU A 46 10.36 16.51 13.03
C LEU A 46 11.64 17.23 12.57
N LEU A 47 11.97 17.16 11.28
CA LEU A 47 13.13 17.86 10.71
C LEU A 47 13.06 19.38 10.94
N ASN A 48 11.88 19.97 10.70
CA ASN A 48 11.67 21.40 10.87
C ASN A 48 11.86 21.84 12.32
N ILE A 49 11.38 21.06 13.30
CA ILE A 49 11.56 21.38 14.72
C ILE A 49 13.04 21.31 15.09
N SER A 50 13.77 20.26 14.66
CA SER A 50 15.21 20.16 14.92
C SER A 50 16.00 21.34 14.33
N GLN A 51 15.73 21.73 13.08
CA GLN A 51 16.43 22.82 12.40
C GLN A 51 16.13 24.22 12.95
N GLN A 52 14.99 24.42 13.63
CA GLN A 52 14.68 25.70 14.28
C GLN A 52 15.58 25.95 15.49
N VAL A 53 16.02 24.90 16.18
CA VAL A 53 16.91 25.00 17.34
C VAL A 53 18.31 25.41 16.91
N ASP A 54 18.87 24.78 15.87
CA ASP A 54 20.23 25.08 15.37
C ASP A 54 20.40 26.54 14.92
N LYS A 55 19.33 27.16 14.40
CA LYS A 55 19.33 28.57 13.99
C LYS A 55 19.46 29.54 15.18
N HIS A 56 19.01 29.13 16.37
CA HIS A 56 19.05 29.94 17.58
C HIS A 56 20.38 29.78 18.33
N ASP A 57 21.00 28.59 18.31
CA ASP A 57 22.26 28.32 19.01
C ASP A 57 23.50 28.90 18.29
N ASN A 58 23.51 28.98 16.95
CA ASN A 58 24.64 29.52 16.19
C ASN A 58 24.94 31.02 16.43
N ASN A 59 24.01 31.77 17.04
CA ASN A 59 24.24 33.18 17.41
C ASN A 59 24.89 33.34 18.79
N SER A 60 25.06 32.26 19.55
CA SER A 60 25.56 32.28 20.92
C SER A 60 26.97 31.67 20.96
N GLN A 61 28.02 32.50 20.90
CA GLN A 61 29.37 32.04 21.23
C GLN A 61 29.47 31.80 22.75
N ILE A 62 28.96 30.67 23.21
CA ILE A 62 29.12 30.23 24.60
C ILE A 62 30.56 29.72 24.73
N HIS A 63 31.39 30.45 25.48
CA HIS A 63 32.82 30.11 25.68
C HIS A 63 33.06 29.05 26.77
N TYR A 64 32.00 28.45 27.31
CA TYR A 64 32.07 27.42 28.35
C TYR A 64 31.20 26.22 27.98
N VAL A 65 31.48 25.08 28.60
CA VAL A 65 30.81 23.81 28.38
C VAL A 65 29.68 23.62 29.40
N SER A 66 28.44 23.45 28.91
CA SER A 66 27.27 23.11 29.72
C SER A 66 26.83 21.66 29.44
N THR A 67 26.59 20.88 30.49
CA THR A 67 26.10 19.49 30.38
C THR A 67 24.65 19.46 29.90
N VAL A 68 23.84 20.43 30.34
CA VAL A 68 22.46 20.63 29.87
C VAL A 68 22.45 20.96 28.38
N SER A 69 23.29 21.92 27.94
CA SER A 69 23.39 22.30 26.53
C SER A 69 23.80 21.11 25.64
N LYS A 70 24.82 20.36 26.04
CA LYS A 70 25.24 19.14 25.32
C LYS A 70 24.12 18.11 25.19
N SER A 71 23.43 17.84 26.29
CA SER A 71 22.34 16.85 26.34
C SER A 71 21.15 17.30 25.48
N TRP A 72 20.81 18.58 25.52
CA TRP A 72 19.81 19.20 24.67
C TRP A 72 20.17 19.08 23.18
N THR A 73 21.39 19.45 22.78
CA THR A 73 21.85 19.30 21.39
C THR A 73 21.77 17.84 20.94
N HIS A 74 22.15 16.89 21.78
CA HIS A 74 22.06 15.48 21.44
C HIS A 74 20.61 15.03 21.22
N MET A 75 19.68 15.43 22.10
CA MET A 75 18.26 15.13 21.95
C MET A 75 17.67 15.69 20.64
N VAL A 76 18.09 16.90 20.24
CA VAL A 76 17.70 17.53 18.96
C VAL A 76 18.21 16.72 17.76
N GLN A 77 19.47 16.27 17.81
CA GLN A 77 20.08 15.41 16.79
C GLN A 77 19.36 14.06 16.67
N GLN A 78 19.01 13.44 17.79
CA GLN A 78 18.25 12.17 17.80
C GLN A 78 16.82 12.37 17.23
N THR A 79 16.20 13.52 17.47
CA THR A 79 14.92 13.88 16.86
C THR A 79 15.04 14.04 15.33
N GLU A 80 16.14 14.62 14.86
CA GLU A 80 16.44 14.69 13.42
C GLU A 80 16.69 13.29 12.82
N GLN A 81 17.35 12.40 13.57
CA GLN A 81 17.56 11.01 13.17
C GLN A 81 16.23 10.26 13.04
N LEU A 82 15.28 10.45 13.96
CA LEU A 82 13.93 9.90 13.84
C LEU A 82 13.23 10.38 12.56
N SER A 83 13.36 11.66 12.24
CA SER A 83 12.86 12.21 10.96
C SER A 83 13.42 11.46 9.76
N LYS A 84 14.73 11.20 9.73
CA LYS A 84 15.39 10.47 8.62
C LYS A 84 14.84 9.05 8.49
N ILE A 85 14.70 8.33 9.61
CA ILE A 85 14.13 6.97 9.63
C ILE A 85 12.69 6.98 9.09
N MET A 86 11.83 7.89 9.59
CA MET A 86 10.44 7.98 9.13
C MET A 86 10.33 8.32 7.64
N LYS A 87 11.23 9.17 7.13
CA LYS A 87 11.30 9.47 5.69
C LYS A 87 11.69 8.23 4.88
N CYS A 88 12.70 7.49 5.32
CA CYS A 88 13.13 6.23 4.69
C CYS A 88 12.00 5.21 4.66
N HIS A 89 11.33 4.94 5.78
CA HIS A 89 10.17 4.04 5.85
C HIS A 89 9.08 4.42 4.84
N ALA A 90 8.79 5.72 4.70
CA ALA A 90 7.79 6.18 3.74
C ALA A 90 8.23 5.99 2.28
N GLU A 91 9.52 6.14 1.98
CA GLU A 91 10.09 5.91 0.65
C GLU A 91 10.14 4.42 0.29
N GLU A 92 10.52 3.56 1.23
CA GLU A 92 10.50 2.10 1.11
C GLU A 92 9.08 1.57 0.92
N LEU A 93 8.13 2.03 1.75
CA LEU A 93 6.72 1.66 1.59
C LEU A 93 6.19 2.04 0.21
N ASN A 94 6.55 3.23 -0.29
CA ASN A 94 6.10 3.74 -1.57
C ASN A 94 6.69 2.98 -2.76
N SER A 95 7.97 2.66 -2.71
CA SER A 95 8.70 2.00 -3.81
C SER A 95 8.59 0.47 -3.79
N GLY A 96 8.34 -0.13 -2.63
CA GLY A 96 8.20 -1.58 -2.45
C GLY A 96 6.74 -2.05 -2.44
N PRO A 97 6.09 -2.21 -1.26
CA PRO A 97 4.74 -2.78 -1.16
C PRO A 97 3.68 -2.04 -1.99
N LEU A 98 3.67 -0.70 -1.96
CA LEU A 98 2.67 0.09 -2.69
C LEU A 98 2.82 -0.05 -4.22
N HIS A 99 4.06 -0.13 -4.71
CA HIS A 99 4.32 -0.36 -6.14
C HIS A 99 3.84 -1.75 -6.57
N ARG A 100 4.20 -2.80 -5.82
CA ARG A 100 3.76 -4.19 -6.09
C ARG A 100 2.25 -4.33 -6.03
N LEU A 101 1.58 -3.70 -5.06
CA LEU A 101 0.12 -3.64 -4.99
C LEU A 101 -0.48 -2.98 -6.24
N THR A 102 0.14 -1.89 -6.72
CA THR A 102 -0.30 -1.20 -7.93
C THR A 102 -0.16 -2.08 -9.18
N MET A 103 0.90 -2.88 -9.29
CA MET A 103 1.06 -3.85 -10.40
C MET A 103 0.05 -4.99 -10.29
N MET A 104 -0.12 -5.56 -9.09
CA MET A 104 -1.09 -6.64 -8.86
C MET A 104 -2.52 -6.24 -9.22
N ILE A 105 -2.92 -4.98 -8.97
CA ILE A 105 -4.23 -4.47 -9.42
C ILE A 105 -4.36 -4.52 -10.95
N LYS A 106 -3.33 -4.11 -11.69
CA LYS A 106 -3.33 -4.17 -13.17
C LYS A 106 -3.40 -5.62 -13.66
N ASP A 107 -2.61 -6.50 -13.06
CA ASP A 107 -2.60 -7.92 -13.41
C ASP A 107 -3.97 -8.56 -13.15
N LYS A 108 -4.62 -8.22 -12.02
CA LYS A 108 -5.96 -8.69 -11.71
C LYS A 108 -7.02 -8.17 -12.69
N GLN A 109 -6.93 -6.92 -13.14
CA GLN A 109 -7.80 -6.39 -14.20
C GLN A 109 -7.61 -7.17 -15.51
N GLN A 110 -6.36 -7.54 -15.83
CA GLN A 110 -6.05 -8.30 -17.04
C GLN A 110 -6.55 -9.75 -16.94
N VAL A 111 -6.38 -10.41 -15.79
CA VAL A 111 -6.92 -11.75 -15.53
C VAL A 111 -8.44 -11.75 -15.67
N LYS A 112 -9.13 -10.75 -15.09
CA LYS A 112 -10.59 -10.62 -15.22
C LYS A 112 -11.02 -10.53 -16.69
N LYS A 113 -10.39 -9.65 -17.48
CA LYS A 113 -10.68 -9.50 -18.92
C LYS A 113 -10.44 -10.80 -19.68
N SER A 114 -9.32 -11.45 -19.40
CA SER A 114 -8.93 -12.70 -20.07
C SER A 114 -9.92 -13.83 -19.75
N TYR A 115 -10.32 -13.98 -18.50
CA TYR A 115 -11.35 -14.93 -18.07
C TYR A 115 -12.68 -14.68 -18.77
N GLN A 116 -13.17 -13.44 -18.80
CA GLN A 116 -14.44 -13.11 -19.45
C GLN A 116 -14.40 -13.41 -20.96
N SER A 117 -13.30 -13.06 -21.63
CA SER A 117 -13.11 -13.34 -23.05
C SER A 117 -13.09 -14.85 -23.34
N LEU A 118 -12.33 -15.62 -22.56
CA LEU A 118 -12.24 -17.08 -22.73
C LEU A 118 -13.57 -17.75 -22.44
N HIS A 119 -14.26 -17.34 -21.37
CA HIS A 119 -15.59 -17.85 -21.03
C HIS A 119 -16.59 -17.61 -22.16
N GLN A 120 -16.65 -16.38 -22.69
CA GLN A 120 -17.53 -16.03 -23.80
C GLN A 120 -17.20 -16.84 -25.07
N GLN A 121 -15.91 -17.06 -25.34
CA GLN A 121 -15.48 -17.85 -26.49
C GLN A 121 -15.98 -19.30 -26.38
N ILE A 122 -15.71 -19.98 -25.26
CA ILE A 122 -16.11 -21.38 -25.08
C ILE A 122 -17.64 -21.55 -25.08
N GLU A 123 -18.39 -20.59 -24.51
CA GLU A 123 -19.85 -20.62 -24.54
C GLU A 123 -20.41 -20.40 -25.96
N SER A 124 -19.82 -19.46 -26.71
CA SER A 124 -20.23 -19.19 -28.09
C SER A 124 -20.00 -20.39 -29.00
N GLU A 125 -18.84 -21.04 -28.87
CA GLU A 125 -18.52 -22.28 -29.59
C GLU A 125 -19.48 -23.41 -29.23
N MET A 126 -19.75 -23.62 -27.94
CA MET A 126 -20.73 -24.60 -27.48
C MET A 126 -22.11 -24.34 -28.08
N HIS A 127 -22.58 -23.08 -28.03
CA HIS A 127 -23.90 -22.70 -28.54
C HIS A 127 -24.00 -22.88 -30.06
N LYS A 128 -22.94 -22.52 -30.79
CA LYS A 128 -22.88 -22.69 -32.24
C LYS A 128 -23.05 -24.15 -32.63
N VAL A 129 -22.26 -25.05 -32.04
CA VAL A 129 -22.23 -26.47 -32.40
C VAL A 129 -23.51 -27.19 -31.95
N THR A 130 -23.96 -26.96 -30.72
CA THR A 130 -25.07 -27.73 -30.12
C THR A 130 -26.46 -27.19 -30.46
N LYS A 131 -26.58 -25.90 -30.85
CA LYS A 131 -27.87 -25.28 -31.18
C LYS A 131 -27.92 -24.80 -32.62
N ASN A 132 -27.07 -23.86 -33.01
CA ASN A 132 -27.20 -23.17 -34.30
C ASN A 132 -27.03 -24.12 -35.49
N ASP A 133 -25.96 -24.91 -35.49
CA ASP A 133 -25.64 -25.80 -36.61
C ASP A 133 -26.63 -26.99 -36.68
N LEU A 134 -27.04 -27.52 -35.53
CA LEU A 134 -28.07 -28.56 -35.47
C LEU A 134 -29.45 -28.06 -35.92
N GLU A 135 -29.87 -26.84 -35.55
CA GLU A 135 -31.18 -26.34 -35.97
C GLU A 135 -31.23 -26.05 -37.47
N LYS A 136 -30.14 -25.57 -38.07
CA LYS A 136 -30.01 -25.46 -39.53
C LYS A 136 -30.23 -26.81 -40.21
N LEU A 137 -29.54 -27.86 -39.74
CA LEU A 137 -29.71 -29.21 -40.28
C LEU A 137 -31.12 -29.74 -40.09
N LYS A 138 -31.75 -29.54 -38.92
CA LYS A 138 -33.15 -29.93 -38.66
C LYS A 138 -34.12 -29.25 -39.61
N CYS A 139 -33.96 -27.95 -39.86
CA CYS A 139 -34.79 -27.20 -40.81
C CYS A 139 -34.68 -27.80 -42.22
N THR A 140 -33.46 -28.02 -42.72
CA THR A 140 -33.26 -28.66 -44.02
C THR A 140 -33.80 -30.09 -44.04
N TYR A 141 -33.66 -30.84 -42.95
CA TYR A 141 -34.14 -32.22 -42.82
C TYR A 141 -35.66 -32.27 -42.97
N ARG A 142 -36.39 -31.41 -42.24
CA ARG A 142 -37.85 -31.31 -42.34
C ARG A 142 -38.29 -30.99 -43.77
N GLN A 143 -37.58 -30.10 -44.45
CA GLN A 143 -37.88 -29.75 -45.85
C GLN A 143 -37.67 -30.93 -46.80
N LEU A 144 -36.48 -31.57 -46.77
CA LEU A 144 -36.19 -32.72 -47.63
C LEU A 144 -37.10 -33.92 -47.34
N THR A 145 -37.56 -34.07 -46.10
CA THR A 145 -38.55 -35.09 -45.74
C THR A 145 -39.88 -34.83 -46.44
N LYS A 146 -40.38 -33.59 -46.41
CA LYS A 146 -41.60 -33.21 -47.14
C LYS A 146 -41.44 -33.44 -48.64
N ASP A 147 -40.31 -33.03 -49.22
CA ASP A 147 -40.03 -33.19 -50.65
C ASP A 147 -39.99 -34.67 -51.07
N ALA A 148 -39.33 -35.52 -50.27
CA ALA A 148 -39.26 -36.96 -50.52
C ALA A 148 -40.62 -37.64 -50.41
N VAL A 149 -41.45 -37.26 -49.42
CA VAL A 149 -42.83 -37.75 -49.27
C VAL A 149 -43.68 -37.35 -50.47
N LEU A 150 -43.63 -36.08 -50.89
CA LEU A 150 -44.36 -35.59 -52.06
C LEU A 150 -43.92 -36.31 -53.35
N ALA A 151 -42.61 -36.53 -53.54
CA ALA A 151 -42.09 -37.25 -54.70
C ALA A 151 -42.53 -38.73 -54.69
N ARG A 152 -42.54 -39.37 -53.51
CA ARG A 152 -43.02 -40.74 -53.32
C ARG A 152 -44.49 -40.88 -53.69
N ASP A 153 -45.32 -39.98 -53.21
CA ASP A 153 -46.76 -40.04 -53.43
C ASP A 153 -47.10 -39.79 -54.93
N LYS A 154 -46.40 -38.84 -55.58
CA LYS A 154 -46.48 -38.64 -57.04
C LYS A 154 -46.02 -39.86 -57.84
N TYR A 155 -44.97 -40.55 -57.40
CA TYR A 155 -44.53 -41.78 -58.04
C TYR A 155 -45.58 -42.89 -57.91
N LYS A 156 -46.17 -43.08 -56.73
CA LYS A 156 -47.27 -44.04 -56.53
C LYS A 156 -48.45 -43.75 -57.46
N GLU A 157 -48.85 -42.49 -57.60
CA GLU A 157 -49.91 -42.10 -58.54
C GLU A 157 -49.57 -42.41 -60.00
N ALA A 158 -48.33 -42.11 -60.43
CA ALA A 158 -47.88 -42.38 -61.80
C ALA A 158 -47.89 -43.88 -62.11
N VAL A 159 -47.52 -44.72 -61.13
CA VAL A 159 -47.58 -46.18 -61.22
C VAL A 159 -49.02 -46.65 -61.38
N VAL A 160 -49.96 -46.16 -60.56
CA VAL A 160 -51.39 -46.51 -60.67
C VAL A 160 -51.99 -46.08 -62.01
N LYS A 161 -51.59 -44.92 -62.53
CA LYS A 161 -52.08 -44.36 -63.80
C LYS A 161 -51.35 -44.92 -65.05
N GLY A 162 -50.28 -45.70 -64.87
CA GLY A 162 -49.49 -46.29 -65.96
C GLY A 162 -48.79 -45.30 -66.90
N LYS A 163 -48.61 -44.03 -66.49
CA LYS A 163 -48.09 -42.95 -67.35
C LYS A 163 -46.94 -42.20 -66.66
N GLU A 164 -45.87 -41.91 -67.41
CA GLU A 164 -44.68 -41.17 -66.93
C GLU A 164 -43.98 -41.78 -65.69
N THR A 165 -44.11 -43.10 -65.52
CA THR A 165 -43.62 -43.85 -64.35
C THR A 165 -42.12 -43.70 -64.12
N GLU A 166 -41.30 -43.83 -65.18
CA GLU A 166 -39.84 -43.77 -65.06
C GLU A 166 -39.35 -42.38 -64.64
N LYS A 167 -39.92 -41.33 -65.21
CA LYS A 167 -39.59 -39.94 -64.84
C LYS A 167 -40.00 -39.62 -63.41
N ALA A 168 -41.12 -40.15 -62.94
CA ALA A 168 -41.55 -40.01 -61.55
C ALA A 168 -40.66 -40.80 -60.58
N ARG A 169 -40.19 -41.99 -60.99
CA ARG A 169 -39.22 -42.82 -60.25
C ARG A 169 -37.90 -42.09 -60.05
N GLU A 170 -37.28 -41.59 -61.12
CA GLU A 170 -36.00 -40.88 -61.02
C GLU A 170 -36.08 -39.66 -60.08
N ARG A 171 -37.20 -38.93 -60.09
CA ARG A 171 -37.42 -37.79 -59.19
C ARG A 171 -37.52 -38.23 -57.74
N TYR A 172 -38.22 -39.32 -57.47
CA TYR A 172 -38.32 -39.93 -56.15
C TYR A 172 -36.95 -40.42 -55.66
N ASP A 173 -36.19 -41.13 -56.49
CA ASP A 173 -34.86 -41.64 -56.15
C ASP A 173 -33.89 -40.50 -55.85
N LYS A 174 -33.91 -39.41 -56.63
CA LYS A 174 -33.11 -38.20 -56.39
C LYS A 174 -33.48 -37.51 -55.07
N ALA A 175 -34.76 -37.34 -54.78
CA ALA A 175 -35.22 -36.72 -53.53
C ALA A 175 -34.85 -37.58 -52.30
N THR A 176 -35.02 -38.89 -52.41
CA THR A 176 -34.68 -39.87 -51.37
C THR A 176 -33.17 -39.91 -51.12
N THR A 177 -32.34 -39.90 -52.17
CA THR A 177 -30.88 -39.84 -52.04
C THR A 177 -30.43 -38.58 -51.30
N LYS A 178 -31.01 -37.41 -51.63
CA LYS A 178 -30.71 -36.15 -50.91
C LYS A 178 -31.09 -36.24 -49.43
N LEU A 179 -32.26 -36.80 -49.12
CA LEU A 179 -32.70 -36.99 -47.74
C LEU A 179 -31.78 -37.95 -46.97
N HIS A 180 -31.40 -39.08 -47.56
CA HIS A 180 -30.49 -40.05 -46.92
C HIS A 180 -29.11 -39.46 -46.65
N ASN A 181 -28.56 -38.70 -47.62
CA ASN A 181 -27.28 -38.02 -47.42
C ASN A 181 -27.35 -36.98 -46.29
N LEU A 182 -28.42 -36.19 -46.25
CA LEU A 182 -28.63 -35.24 -45.16
C LEU A 182 -28.85 -35.95 -43.82
N HIS A 183 -29.54 -37.09 -43.80
CA HIS A 183 -29.71 -37.89 -42.59
C HIS A 183 -28.36 -38.30 -42.01
N ASN A 184 -27.47 -38.85 -42.84
CA ASN A 184 -26.14 -39.23 -42.43
C ASN A 184 -25.35 -38.03 -41.87
N GLN A 185 -25.41 -36.86 -42.54
CA GLN A 185 -24.79 -35.63 -42.06
C GLN A 185 -25.36 -35.19 -40.70
N TYR A 186 -26.68 -35.25 -40.53
CA TYR A 186 -27.33 -34.88 -39.28
C TYR A 186 -26.94 -35.82 -38.14
N VAL A 187 -26.91 -37.14 -38.37
CA VAL A 187 -26.47 -38.12 -37.36
C VAL A 187 -25.03 -37.86 -36.93
N LEU A 188 -24.12 -37.61 -37.88
CA LEU A 188 -22.73 -37.27 -37.58
C LEU A 188 -22.62 -35.95 -36.81
N ALA A 189 -23.38 -34.92 -37.21
CA ALA A 189 -23.40 -33.63 -36.53
C ALA A 189 -23.93 -33.73 -35.10
N VAL A 190 -24.97 -34.54 -34.86
CA VAL A 190 -25.49 -34.82 -33.51
C VAL A 190 -24.41 -35.48 -32.66
N LYS A 191 -23.71 -36.51 -33.19
CA LYS A 191 -22.65 -37.17 -32.42
C LYS A 191 -21.48 -36.23 -32.12
N SER A 192 -21.09 -35.41 -33.08
CA SER A 192 -20.07 -34.36 -32.89
C SER A 192 -20.50 -33.36 -31.81
N ALA A 193 -21.75 -32.88 -31.84
CA ALA A 193 -22.28 -31.96 -30.85
C ALA A 193 -22.35 -32.58 -29.44
N GLN A 194 -22.70 -33.87 -29.32
CA GLN A 194 -22.66 -34.60 -28.05
C GLN A 194 -21.26 -34.64 -27.45
N LEU A 195 -20.26 -35.02 -28.26
CA LEU A 195 -18.86 -35.05 -27.81
C LEU A 195 -18.34 -33.65 -27.43
N HIS A 196 -18.73 -32.62 -28.19
CA HIS A 196 -18.35 -31.25 -27.87
C HIS A 196 -19.00 -30.76 -26.57
N GLN A 197 -20.26 -31.11 -26.33
CA GLN A 197 -20.97 -30.79 -25.09
C GLN A 197 -20.35 -31.50 -23.88
N GLU A 198 -20.01 -32.79 -24.01
CA GLU A 198 -19.32 -33.57 -22.99
C GLU A 198 -17.96 -32.94 -22.65
N HIS A 199 -17.13 -32.67 -23.67
CA HIS A 199 -15.84 -32.01 -23.50
C HIS A 199 -15.96 -30.63 -22.84
N TYR A 200 -16.98 -29.84 -23.19
CA TYR A 200 -17.22 -28.54 -22.57
C TYR A 200 -17.48 -28.67 -21.05
N HIS A 201 -18.37 -29.59 -20.65
CA HIS A 201 -18.78 -29.73 -19.26
C HIS A 201 -17.78 -30.49 -18.38
N GLU A 202 -17.06 -31.46 -18.95
CA GLU A 202 -16.15 -32.31 -18.20
C GLU A 202 -14.72 -31.77 -18.17
N THR A 203 -14.34 -30.98 -19.19
CA THR A 203 -12.95 -30.56 -19.38
C THR A 203 -12.80 -29.05 -19.50
N ALA A 204 -13.34 -28.43 -20.56
CA ALA A 204 -12.98 -27.06 -20.91
C ALA A 204 -13.40 -26.02 -19.86
N LEU A 205 -14.67 -26.04 -19.44
CA LEU A 205 -15.17 -25.11 -18.44
C LEU A 205 -14.56 -25.37 -17.05
N PRO A 206 -14.49 -26.61 -16.52
CA PRO A 206 -13.82 -26.88 -15.26
C PRO A 206 -12.37 -26.40 -15.23
N LEU A 207 -11.59 -26.67 -16.27
CA LEU A 207 -10.19 -26.23 -16.35
C LEU A 207 -10.05 -24.71 -16.35
N LEU A 208 -10.90 -23.99 -17.07
CA LEU A 208 -10.92 -22.53 -17.05
C LEU A 208 -11.18 -21.99 -15.64
N LEU A 209 -12.16 -22.58 -14.95
CA LEU A 209 -12.57 -22.16 -13.61
C LEU A 209 -11.53 -22.50 -12.55
N ASP A 210 -10.92 -23.69 -12.59
CA ASP A 210 -9.84 -24.07 -11.68
C ASP A 210 -8.57 -23.22 -11.93
N SER A 211 -8.29 -22.87 -13.18
CA SER A 211 -7.21 -21.93 -13.50
C SER A 211 -7.49 -20.55 -12.92
N LEU A 212 -8.72 -20.05 -13.02
CA LEU A 212 -9.11 -18.79 -12.39
C LEU A 212 -8.94 -18.85 -10.86
N GLN A 213 -9.37 -19.95 -10.23
CA GLN A 213 -9.21 -20.15 -8.79
C GLN A 213 -7.73 -20.08 -8.39
N LYS A 214 -6.87 -20.84 -9.08
CA LYS A 214 -5.44 -20.86 -8.80
C LYS A 214 -4.80 -19.47 -8.91
N MET A 215 -5.14 -18.72 -9.97
CA MET A 215 -4.65 -17.35 -10.13
C MET A 215 -5.14 -16.43 -9.00
N GLN A 216 -6.38 -16.59 -8.53
CA GLN A 216 -6.89 -15.81 -7.39
C GLN A 216 -6.16 -16.16 -6.09
N GLU A 217 -5.93 -17.45 -5.82
CA GLU A 217 -5.18 -17.92 -4.64
C GLU A 217 -3.73 -17.41 -4.63
N GLU A 218 -3.05 -17.43 -5.79
CA GLU A 218 -1.70 -16.86 -5.94
C GLU A 218 -1.68 -15.35 -5.67
N MET A 219 -2.67 -14.60 -6.18
CA MET A 219 -2.80 -13.17 -5.88
C MET A 219 -3.09 -12.89 -4.40
N ILE A 220 -3.89 -13.74 -3.73
CA ILE A 220 -4.13 -13.62 -2.29
C ILE A 220 -2.84 -13.83 -1.50
N ASN A 221 -2.03 -14.81 -1.90
CA ASN A 221 -0.73 -15.03 -1.27
C ASN A 221 0.24 -13.87 -1.50
N ALA A 222 0.24 -13.28 -2.70
CA ALA A 222 1.02 -12.08 -2.99
C ALA A 222 0.56 -10.87 -2.14
N LEU A 223 -0.76 -10.68 -2.00
CA LEU A 223 -1.32 -9.64 -1.12
C LEU A 223 -0.90 -9.85 0.33
N LYS A 224 -0.88 -11.09 0.82
CA LYS A 224 -0.40 -11.41 2.17
C LYS A 224 1.04 -10.93 2.37
N GLY A 225 1.96 -11.26 1.46
CA GLY A 225 3.35 -10.79 1.54
C GLY A 225 3.49 -9.26 1.48
N ILE A 226 2.65 -8.59 0.67
CA ILE A 226 2.59 -7.11 0.63
C ILE A 226 2.16 -6.53 2.00
N LEU A 227 1.20 -7.16 2.68
CA LEU A 227 0.71 -6.71 3.98
C LEU A 227 1.69 -7.00 5.12
N GLU A 228 2.41 -8.13 5.05
CA GLU A 228 3.49 -8.45 5.99
C GLU A 228 4.60 -7.41 5.91
N GLU A 229 5.10 -7.11 4.71
CA GLU A 229 6.15 -6.10 4.50
C GLU A 229 5.67 -4.68 4.86
N TYR A 230 4.40 -4.35 4.59
CA TYR A 230 3.80 -3.10 5.10
C TYR A 230 3.90 -3.02 6.63
N SER A 231 3.56 -4.10 7.34
CA SER A 231 3.58 -4.13 8.80
C SER A 231 5.00 -3.98 9.35
N GLU A 232 5.98 -4.58 8.69
CA GLU A 232 7.40 -4.49 9.06
C GLU A 232 7.93 -3.06 8.89
N ILE A 233 7.76 -2.47 7.69
CA ILE A 233 8.24 -1.12 7.37
C ILE A 233 7.56 -0.05 8.24
N THR A 234 6.26 -0.18 8.49
CA THR A 234 5.50 0.87 9.19
C THR A 234 5.49 0.74 10.71
N SER A 235 6.21 -0.25 11.26
CA SER A 235 6.36 -0.44 12.69
C SER A 235 7.14 0.71 13.32
N LEU A 236 6.65 1.23 14.45
CA LEU A 236 7.37 2.20 15.28
C LEU A 236 8.19 1.53 16.39
N LEU A 237 8.24 0.20 16.39
CA LEU A 237 8.95 -0.62 17.37
C LEU A 237 10.17 -1.29 16.75
N THR A 238 10.69 -0.75 15.64
CA THR A 238 11.94 -1.24 15.03
C THR A 238 13.13 -0.93 15.93
N ASP A 239 14.17 -1.74 15.83
CA ASP A 239 15.40 -1.57 16.62
C ASP A 239 16.03 -0.17 16.42
N GLU A 240 15.91 0.40 15.22
CA GLU A 240 16.42 1.73 14.90
C GLU A 240 15.67 2.83 15.67
N ILE A 241 14.33 2.77 15.72
CA ILE A 241 13.51 3.74 16.47
C ILE A 241 13.73 3.56 17.97
N VAL A 242 13.78 2.31 18.45
CA VAL A 242 14.09 2.00 19.85
C VAL A 242 15.46 2.55 20.25
N LYS A 243 16.46 2.43 19.37
CA LYS A 243 17.80 2.99 19.59
C LYS A 243 17.75 4.51 19.72
N VAL A 244 17.05 5.22 18.83
CA VAL A 244 16.89 6.68 18.93
C VAL A 244 16.34 7.09 20.30
N HIS A 245 15.27 6.44 20.76
CA HIS A 245 14.70 6.75 22.08
C HIS A 245 15.63 6.41 23.25
N LYS A 246 16.44 5.36 23.15
CA LYS A 246 17.47 5.02 24.14
C LYS A 246 18.59 6.06 24.21
N GLU A 247 19.06 6.56 23.07
CA GLU A 247 20.08 7.62 23.02
C GLU A 247 19.55 8.92 23.63
N ILE A 248 18.28 9.26 23.39
CA ILE A 248 17.61 10.40 24.05
C ILE A 248 17.64 10.25 25.57
N HIS A 249 17.24 9.09 26.10
CA HIS A 249 17.26 8.87 27.56
C HIS A 249 18.68 8.92 28.12
N THR A 250 19.63 8.29 27.42
CA THR A 250 21.06 8.31 27.79
C THR A 250 21.60 9.74 27.85
N SER A 251 21.21 10.62 26.92
CA SER A 251 21.64 12.02 26.96
C SER A 251 21.06 12.79 28.16
N ILE A 252 19.82 12.49 28.55
CA ILE A 252 19.21 13.10 29.73
C ILE A 252 19.92 12.64 31.00
N ASP A 253 20.28 11.35 31.08
CA ASP A 253 21.00 10.78 32.22
C ASP A 253 22.43 11.33 32.37
N GLN A 254 23.00 11.94 31.33
CA GLN A 254 24.31 12.60 31.36
C GLN A 254 24.29 14.00 31.97
N ILE A 255 23.12 14.57 32.24
CA ILE A 255 23.01 15.88 32.91
C ILE A 255 23.44 15.72 34.36
N ASP A 256 24.52 16.41 34.72
CA ASP A 256 25.02 16.42 36.08
C ASP A 256 24.93 17.83 36.67
N PRO A 257 23.98 18.07 37.60
CA PRO A 257 23.82 19.37 38.23
C PRO A 257 25.06 19.86 38.99
N LEU A 258 25.93 18.95 39.46
CA LEU A 258 27.11 19.32 40.25
C LEU A 258 28.24 19.87 39.38
N SER A 259 28.39 19.38 38.14
CA SER A 259 29.45 19.81 37.22
C SER A 259 29.01 20.85 36.18
N GLU A 260 27.71 21.20 36.14
CA GLU A 260 27.14 22.14 35.16
C GLU A 260 27.87 23.49 35.09
N TYR A 261 28.34 23.99 36.23
CA TYR A 261 28.98 25.30 36.34
C TYR A 261 30.51 25.25 36.34
N ASP A 262 31.14 24.07 36.33
CA ASP A 262 32.60 23.94 36.47
C ASP A 262 33.34 24.69 35.36
N SER A 263 32.94 24.46 34.10
CA SER A 263 33.55 25.15 32.96
C SER A 263 33.27 26.66 32.97
N PHE A 264 32.13 27.09 33.50
CA PHE A 264 31.81 28.50 33.64
C PHE A 264 32.71 29.15 34.69
N ILE A 265 32.83 28.54 35.87
CA ILE A 265 33.70 28.99 36.95
C ILE A 265 35.15 29.05 36.44
N ASP A 266 35.63 28.05 35.70
CA ASP A 266 36.99 28.06 35.17
C ASP A 266 37.27 29.20 34.19
N VAL A 267 36.28 29.60 33.38
CA VAL A 267 36.39 30.70 32.41
C VAL A 267 36.32 32.06 33.11
N TYR A 268 35.50 32.20 34.15
CA TYR A 268 35.20 33.49 34.78
C TYR A 268 35.82 33.71 36.17
N LYS A 269 36.50 32.70 36.75
CA LYS A 269 37.19 32.86 38.02
C LYS A 269 38.21 33.98 37.90
N SER A 270 38.02 35.01 38.71
CA SER A 270 38.97 36.10 38.88
C SER A 270 39.66 35.96 40.24
N PRO A 271 40.92 36.39 40.35
CA PRO A 271 41.53 36.54 41.66
C PRO A 271 40.72 37.55 42.47
N GLU A 272 40.53 37.26 43.76
CA GLU A 272 39.89 38.18 44.70
C GLU A 272 40.69 39.50 44.70
N ALA A 273 40.03 40.59 44.33
CA ALA A 273 40.61 41.91 44.46
C ALA A 273 40.71 42.20 45.95
N LYS A 274 41.94 42.20 46.49
CA LYS A 274 42.17 42.72 47.83
C LYS A 274 41.84 44.20 47.80
N GLU A 275 40.63 44.54 48.21
CA GLU A 275 40.30 45.93 48.47
C GLU A 275 41.28 46.45 49.52
N PRO A 276 41.84 47.66 49.32
CA PRO A 276 42.67 48.27 50.35
C PRO A 276 41.85 48.32 51.64
N ILE A 277 42.49 47.95 52.74
CA ILE A 277 41.86 48.09 54.05
C ILE A 277 41.47 49.56 54.19
N VAL A 278 40.23 49.82 54.61
CA VAL A 278 39.78 51.19 54.86
C VAL A 278 40.60 51.72 56.03
N GLU A 279 41.49 52.66 55.73
CA GLU A 279 42.38 53.30 56.69
C GLU A 279 41.99 54.79 56.82
N PHE A 280 42.20 55.36 58.01
CA PHE A 280 42.05 56.79 58.22
C PHE A 280 43.08 57.56 57.38
N ASP A 281 42.61 58.51 56.56
CA ASP A 281 43.48 59.32 55.72
C ASP A 281 44.27 60.34 56.54
N ALA A 282 45.54 60.00 56.81
CA ALA A 282 46.43 60.84 57.61
C ALA A 282 46.76 62.19 56.92
N ALA A 283 46.55 62.34 55.61
CA ALA A 283 46.74 63.62 54.93
C ALA A 283 45.77 64.70 55.43
N LEU A 284 44.61 64.29 55.98
CA LEU A 284 43.64 65.20 56.60
C LEU A 284 44.16 65.84 57.89
N LEU A 285 45.26 65.34 58.47
CA LEU A 285 45.83 65.85 59.72
C LEU A 285 46.95 66.87 59.51
N GLU A 286 47.41 67.10 58.27
CA GLU A 286 48.59 67.93 57.97
C GLU A 286 48.48 69.39 58.45
N GLU A 287 47.26 69.94 58.50
CA GLU A 287 46.99 71.31 58.97
C GLU A 287 46.54 71.38 60.44
N THR A 288 46.52 70.25 61.16
CA THR A 288 45.98 70.17 62.53
C THR A 288 46.99 69.61 63.52
N GLU A 289 47.36 70.39 64.54
CA GLU A 289 48.45 70.02 65.46
C GLU A 289 48.06 68.99 66.55
N ASN A 290 46.76 68.71 66.77
CA ASN A 290 46.27 67.96 67.94
C ASN A 290 45.24 66.85 67.61
N LEU A 291 45.13 66.41 66.36
CA LEU A 291 44.25 65.32 65.95
C LEU A 291 45.09 64.07 65.67
N GLN A 292 44.61 62.91 66.12
CA GLN A 292 45.29 61.61 65.92
C GLN A 292 44.46 60.73 64.97
N ALA A 293 45.13 60.07 64.02
CA ALA A 293 44.49 59.16 63.09
C ALA A 293 43.88 57.97 63.84
N ASN A 294 42.67 57.56 63.44
CA ASN A 294 41.92 56.46 64.06
C ASN A 294 41.54 56.64 65.55
N GLU A 295 41.64 57.85 66.09
CA GLU A 295 41.23 58.14 67.47
C GLU A 295 40.05 59.10 67.54
N ILE A 296 39.11 58.83 68.45
CA ILE A 296 37.99 59.73 68.73
C ILE A 296 38.52 60.88 69.60
N LEU A 297 38.38 62.11 69.13
CA LEU A 297 38.70 63.29 69.92
C LEU A 297 37.58 63.56 70.93
N TRP A 298 37.77 63.10 72.17
CA TRP A 298 36.84 63.34 73.28
C TRP A 298 37.28 64.52 74.14
N ASN A 299 36.58 65.66 74.05
CA ASN A 299 36.86 66.85 74.85
C ASN A 299 35.58 67.66 75.13
N ASN A 300 35.71 68.80 75.82
CA ASN A 300 34.57 69.64 76.22
C ASN A 300 33.74 70.22 75.04
N LEU A 301 34.26 70.16 73.81
CA LEU A 301 33.58 70.64 72.60
C LEU A 301 32.87 69.51 71.83
N THR A 302 33.31 68.26 72.00
CA THR A 302 32.78 67.08 71.28
C THR A 302 31.97 66.14 72.17
N ALA A 303 32.00 66.31 73.49
CA ALA A 303 31.34 65.43 74.45
C ALA A 303 29.81 65.34 74.24
N ASP A 304 29.11 66.46 74.09
CA ASP A 304 27.65 66.47 73.96
C ASP A 304 27.17 65.81 72.64
N SER A 305 27.92 65.99 71.55
CA SER A 305 27.59 65.39 70.25
C SER A 305 27.94 63.90 70.18
N LEU A 306 29.06 63.49 70.77
CA LEU A 306 29.45 62.08 70.87
C LEU A 306 28.58 61.29 71.85
N GLN A 307 28.02 61.93 72.89
CA GLN A 307 27.03 61.31 73.79
C GLN A 307 25.63 61.18 73.16
N ALA A 308 25.35 61.95 72.11
CA ALA A 308 24.09 61.92 71.38
C ALA A 308 24.09 60.98 70.15
N MET A 309 25.27 60.46 69.76
CA MET A 309 25.44 59.42 68.74
C MET A 309 25.24 58.02 69.33
#